data_AF-A0A260A7Y8-F1
#
_entry.id   AF-A0A260A7Y8-F1
#
_cell.length_a   1.000
_cell.length_b   1.000
_cell.length_c   1.000
_cell.angle_alpha   90.00
_cell.angle_beta   90.00
_cell.angle_gamma   90.00
#
_symmetry.space_group_name_H-M   'P 1'
#
loop_
_entity.id
_entity.type
_entity.pdbx_description
1 polymer ?
#
loop_
_entity_poly.entity_id
_entity_poly.type
_entity_poly.pdbx_seq_one_letter_code
_entity_poly.pdbx_strand_id
1 'polypeptide(L)'
;MTTNDYWTIYDKALDAAAECRSVESLIDTLNRYYPPSSGVAFFPNGADRDLLGTLTDAGHFDTVWIQADYHFALRDGRGDGFTYIEGDIVRGTSRL
;
A
#
# COMPACT_ATOMS: atom_id res chain seq x y z
N MET A 1 2.65 0.49 22.58
CA MET A 1 3.37 -0.22 21.51
C MET A 1 4.85 0.07 21.68
N THR A 2 5.69 -0.95 21.82
CA THR A 2 7.14 -0.72 21.82
C THR A 2 7.62 -0.48 20.37
N THR A 3 8.82 0.07 20.19
CA THR A 3 9.43 0.20 18.86
C THR A 3 9.54 -1.15 18.15
N ASN A 4 9.80 -2.23 18.89
CA ASN A 4 9.90 -3.58 18.34
C ASN A 4 8.54 -4.12 17.86
N ASP A 5 7.46 -3.83 18.59
CA ASP A 5 6.10 -4.20 18.19
C ASP A 5 5.67 -3.45 16.92
N TYR A 6 6.06 -2.19 16.79
CA TYR A 6 5.76 -1.38 15.60
C TYR A 6 6.37 -1.99 14.33
N TRP A 7 7.67 -2.27 14.35
CA TRP A 7 8.35 -2.86 13.19
C TRP A 7 7.84 -4.27 12.88
N THR A 8 7.49 -5.05 13.91
CA THR A 8 6.86 -6.37 13.71
C THR A 8 5.51 -6.26 13.00
N ILE A 9 4.69 -5.26 13.34
CA ILE A 9 3.40 -5.01 12.68
C ILE A 9 3.62 -4.52 11.25
N TYR A 10 4.61 -3.65 11.06
CA TYR A 10 5.01 -3.11 9.76
C TYR A 10 5.37 -4.22 8.77
N ASP A 11 6.28 -5.11 9.15
CA ASP A 11 6.72 -6.22 8.29
C ASP A 11 5.57 -7.18 7.98
N LYS A 12 4.72 -7.49 8.97
CA LYS A 12 3.55 -8.35 8.76
C LYS A 12 2.54 -7.74 7.79
N ALA A 13 2.35 -6.42 7.83
CA ALA A 13 1.46 -5.74 6.91
C ALA A 13 2.01 -5.79 5.47
N LEU A 14 3.33 -5.64 5.29
CA LEU A 14 3.98 -5.78 3.98
C LEU A 14 3.92 -7.22 3.45
N ASP A 15 4.20 -8.21 4.28
CA ASP A 15 4.09 -9.62 3.89
C ASP A 15 2.66 -9.96 3.45
N ALA A 16 1.65 -9.47 4.17
CA ALA A 16 0.26 -9.67 3.79
C ALA A 16 -0.14 -8.88 2.51
N ALA A 17 0.39 -7.67 2.34
CA ALA A 17 0.17 -6.85 1.16
C ALA A 17 0.76 -7.48 -0.11
N ALA A 18 1.92 -8.13 -0.01
CA ALA A 18 2.56 -8.83 -1.14
C ALA A 18 1.68 -9.95 -1.72
N GLU A 19 0.85 -10.59 -0.90
CA GLU A 19 -0.07 -11.65 -1.34
C GLU A 19 -1.36 -11.13 -1.98
N CYS A 20 -1.62 -9.81 -1.91
CA CYS A 20 -2.84 -9.20 -2.42
C CYS A 20 -2.84 -9.15 -3.96
N ARG A 21 -3.98 -9.46 -4.57
CA ARG A 21 -4.15 -9.51 -6.05
C ARG A 21 -5.25 -8.59 -6.57
N SER A 22 -5.90 -7.85 -5.68
CA SER A 22 -6.88 -6.83 -6.02
C SER A 22 -6.76 -5.63 -5.09
N VAL A 23 -7.22 -4.47 -5.57
CA VAL A 23 -7.26 -3.24 -4.78
C VAL A 23 -8.10 -3.43 -3.51
N GLU A 24 -9.24 -4.11 -3.60
CA GLU A 24 -10.07 -4.41 -2.42
C GLU A 24 -9.34 -5.28 -1.40
N SER A 25 -8.65 -6.33 -1.85
CA SER A 25 -7.92 -7.21 -0.94
C SER A 25 -6.79 -6.47 -0.21
N LEU A 26 -6.14 -5.53 -0.90
CA LEU A 26 -5.09 -4.68 -0.32
C LEU A 26 -5.68 -3.74 0.73
N ILE A 27 -6.77 -3.03 0.42
CA ILE A 27 -7.46 -2.13 1.35
C ILE A 27 -7.91 -2.88 2.61
N ASP A 28 -8.59 -4.01 2.44
CA ASP A 28 -9.07 -4.84 3.55
C ASP A 28 -7.92 -5.37 4.41
N THR A 29 -6.80 -5.70 3.77
CA THR A 29 -5.60 -6.20 4.46
C THR A 29 -4.96 -5.10 5.29
N LEU A 30 -4.67 -3.94 4.69
CA LEU A 30 -4.02 -2.82 5.40
C LEU A 30 -4.86 -2.32 6.58
N ASN A 31 -6.19 -2.29 6.43
CA ASN A 31 -7.11 -1.88 7.49
C ASN A 31 -7.14 -2.82 8.72
N ARG A 32 -6.58 -4.03 8.62
CA ARG A 32 -6.40 -4.92 9.79
C ARG A 32 -5.19 -4.54 10.64
N TYR A 33 -4.23 -3.79 10.08
CA TYR A 33 -2.98 -3.42 10.75
C TYR A 33 -2.98 -1.96 11.19
N TYR A 34 -3.52 -1.06 10.35
CA TYR A 34 -3.56 0.37 10.61
C TYR A 34 -4.97 0.91 10.40
N PRO A 35 -5.47 1.78 11.30
CA PRO A 35 -6.69 2.52 11.01
C PRO A 35 -6.47 3.47 9.82
N PRO A 36 -7.46 3.67 8.94
CA PRO A 36 -7.40 4.70 7.91
C PRO A 36 -7.13 6.10 8.50
N SER A 37 -6.48 6.96 7.72
CA SER A 37 -6.31 8.38 8.02
C SER A 37 -7.31 9.20 7.20
N SER A 38 -6.92 9.72 6.03
CA SER A 38 -7.79 10.50 5.14
C SER A 38 -8.26 9.71 3.93
N GLY A 39 -7.56 8.62 3.60
CA GLY A 39 -7.91 7.69 2.53
C GLY A 39 -8.86 6.56 2.96
N VAL A 40 -9.03 5.59 2.06
CA VAL A 40 -9.79 4.35 2.31
C VAL A 40 -8.96 3.29 3.06
N ALA A 41 -7.64 3.44 3.07
CA ALA A 41 -6.71 2.66 3.88
C ALA A 41 -5.46 3.50 4.19
N PHE A 42 -4.60 2.99 5.07
CA PHE A 42 -3.34 3.64 5.42
C PHE A 42 -2.20 2.61 5.55
N PHE A 43 -1.01 3.00 5.12
CA PHE A 43 0.23 2.28 5.40
C PHE A 43 1.40 3.27 5.57
N PRO A 44 2.10 3.28 6.71
CA PRO A 44 3.17 4.24 6.96
C PRO A 44 4.37 4.06 6.00
N ASN A 45 4.95 5.16 5.54
CA ASN A 45 6.19 5.14 4.76
C ASN A 45 7.44 5.42 5.62
N GLY A 46 8.63 5.30 5.03
CA GLY A 46 9.90 5.76 5.61
C GLY A 46 10.79 4.66 6.19
N ALA A 47 10.59 3.42 5.77
CA ALA A 47 11.45 2.29 6.10
C ALA A 47 12.23 1.84 4.85
N ASP A 48 13.31 1.06 5.04
CA ASP A 48 14.11 0.53 3.93
C ASP A 48 13.30 -0.39 3.01
N ARG A 49 12.37 -1.15 3.58
CA ARG A 49 11.35 -1.92 2.85
C ARG A 49 10.06 -1.12 2.88
N ASP A 50 9.55 -0.73 1.72
CA ASP A 50 8.33 0.07 1.61
C ASP A 50 7.22 -0.65 0.84
N LEU A 51 6.06 0.00 0.75
CA LEU A 51 4.89 -0.55 0.06
C LEU A 51 5.09 -0.63 -1.45
N LEU A 52 5.72 0.38 -2.06
CA LEU A 52 5.93 0.43 -3.51
C LEU A 52 6.83 -0.73 -3.97
N GLY A 53 7.98 -0.89 -3.34
CA GLY A 53 8.92 -1.98 -3.59
C GLY A 53 8.26 -3.33 -3.35
N THR A 54 7.57 -3.49 -2.21
CA THR A 54 6.89 -4.76 -1.88
C THR A 54 5.85 -5.16 -2.93
N LEU A 55 5.01 -4.23 -3.38
CA LEU A 55 3.99 -4.54 -4.40
C LEU A 55 4.59 -4.73 -5.80
N THR A 56 5.67 -4.02 -6.10
CA THR A 56 6.40 -4.18 -7.37
C THR A 56 7.08 -5.55 -7.45
N ASP A 57 7.75 -5.97 -6.37
CA ASP A 57 8.42 -7.27 -6.28
C ASP A 57 7.43 -8.43 -6.35
N ALA A 58 6.24 -8.28 -5.76
CA ALA A 58 5.16 -9.26 -5.86
C ALA A 58 4.58 -9.40 -7.28
N GLY A 59 4.62 -8.34 -8.08
CA GLY A 59 4.24 -8.36 -9.49
C GLY A 59 2.75 -8.62 -9.75
N HIS A 60 1.88 -8.40 -8.77
CA HIS A 60 0.43 -8.60 -8.89
C HIS A 60 -0.32 -7.36 -9.40
N PHE A 61 0.30 -6.19 -9.34
CA PHE A 61 -0.25 -4.92 -9.77
C PHE A 61 0.59 -4.31 -10.88
N ASP A 62 -0.07 -3.69 -11.86
CA ASP A 62 0.56 -2.91 -12.91
C ASP A 62 0.83 -1.48 -12.42
N THR A 63 2.01 -0.95 -12.75
CA THR A 63 2.33 0.45 -12.49
C THR A 63 1.58 1.36 -13.46
N VAL A 64 0.84 2.34 -12.93
CA VAL A 64 0.19 3.37 -13.75
C VAL A 64 1.08 4.61 -13.86
N TRP A 65 1.58 5.09 -12.73
CA TRP A 65 2.61 6.13 -12.66
C TRP A 65 3.29 6.11 -11.29
N ILE A 66 4.53 6.61 -11.24
CA ILE A 66 5.29 6.81 -10.01
C ILE A 66 5.85 8.23 -10.05
N GLN A 67 5.69 8.97 -8.95
CA GLN A 67 6.34 10.27 -8.74
C GLN A 67 7.42 10.16 -7.66
N ALA A 68 7.14 9.40 -6.60
CA ALA A 68 8.07 9.05 -5.53
C ALA A 68 7.59 7.75 -4.86
N ASP A 69 8.39 7.19 -3.95
CA ASP A 69 8.01 6.11 -3.04
C ASP A 69 6.82 6.48 -2.13
N TYR A 70 6.65 7.77 -1.79
CA TYR A 70 5.50 8.30 -1.07
C TYR A 70 4.36 8.79 -1.98
N HIS A 71 4.48 8.69 -3.31
CA HIS A 71 3.44 9.16 -4.23
C HIS A 71 3.43 8.38 -5.56
N PHE A 72 2.52 7.41 -5.69
CA PHE A 72 2.42 6.53 -6.85
C PHE A 72 0.99 6.00 -7.05
N ALA A 73 0.70 5.45 -8.23
CA ALA A 73 -0.55 4.74 -8.48
C ALA A 73 -0.31 3.40 -9.19
N LEU A 74 -0.99 2.36 -8.70
CA LEU A 74 -0.98 1.02 -9.26
C LEU A 74 -2.41 0.57 -9.63
N ARG A 75 -2.50 -0.49 -10.42
CA ARG A 75 -3.76 -1.09 -10.89
C ARG A 75 -3.72 -2.60 -10.79
N ASP A 76 -4.81 -3.23 -10.40
CA ASP A 76 -4.91 -4.69 -10.37
C ASP A 76 -5.31 -5.28 -11.74
N GLY A 77 -5.28 -6.61 -11.85
CA GLY A 77 -5.64 -7.32 -13.08
C GLY A 77 -7.11 -7.20 -13.50
N ARG A 78 -7.99 -6.57 -12.69
CA ARG A 78 -9.39 -6.28 -13.03
C ARG A 78 -9.56 -4.88 -13.60
N GLY A 79 -8.54 -4.04 -13.50
CA GLY A 79 -8.55 -2.66 -13.95
C GLY A 79 -8.83 -1.65 -12.84
N ASP A 80 -9.09 -2.10 -11.61
CA ASP A 80 -9.27 -1.23 -10.46
C ASP A 80 -7.91 -0.70 -10.02
N GLY A 81 -7.82 0.59 -9.67
CA GLY A 81 -6.57 1.20 -9.26
C GLY A 81 -6.69 2.04 -8.00
N PHE A 82 -5.54 2.32 -7.41
CA PHE A 82 -5.41 3.18 -6.25
C PHE A 82 -4.22 4.13 -6.42
N THR A 83 -4.28 5.26 -5.72
CA THR A 83 -3.18 6.20 -5.54
C THR A 83 -2.74 6.14 -4.08
N TYR A 84 -1.43 5.95 -3.86
CA TYR A 84 -0.78 6.10 -2.56
C TYR A 84 -0.21 7.52 -2.44
N ILE A 85 -0.55 8.23 -1.36
CA ILE A 85 -0.12 9.61 -1.10
C ILE A 85 0.27 9.72 0.37
N GLU A 86 1.57 9.81 0.65
CA GLU A 86 2.10 10.06 2.01
C GLU A 86 1.52 9.13 3.10
N GLY A 87 1.23 7.88 2.72
CA GLY A 87 0.66 6.89 3.62
C GLY A 87 -0.81 6.56 3.36
N ASP A 88 -1.57 7.49 2.79
CA ASP A 88 -2.98 7.29 2.48
C ASP A 88 -3.17 6.54 1.17
N ILE A 89 -4.10 5.58 1.15
CA ILE A 89 -4.57 4.90 -0.06
C ILE A 89 -5.89 5.55 -0.46
N VAL A 90 -5.96 6.09 -1.68
CA VAL A 90 -7.15 6.68 -2.28
C VAL A 90 -7.58 5.87 -3.49
N ARG A 91 -8.88 5.69 -3.69
CA ARG A 91 -9.40 4.97 -4.86
C ARG A 91 -9.18 5.77 -6.15
N GLY A 92 -8.89 5.05 -7.23
CA GLY A 92 -8.61 5.63 -8.54
C GLY A 92 -7.12 5.84 -8.77
N THR A 93 -6.76 6.34 -9.96
CA THR A 93 -5.35 6.49 -10.38
C THR A 93 -5.02 7.93 -10.74
N SER A 94 -5.81 8.87 -10.21
CA SER A 94 -5.62 10.30 -10.43
C SER A 94 -4.33 10.76 -9.75
N ARG A 95 -3.59 11.60 -10.47
CA ARG A 95 -2.43 12.34 -9.95
C ARG A 95 -3.00 13.55 -9.20
N LEU A 96 -3.25 13.38 -7.90
CA LEU A 96 -3.77 14.41 -7.00
C LEU A 96 -2.64 15.29 -6.46
#